data_AF-A0A0J8R973-F1
#
_entry.id   AF-A0A0J8R973-F1
#
_cell.length_a   1.000
_cell.length_b   1.000
_cell.length_c   1.000
_cell.angle_alpha   90.00
_cell.angle_beta   90.00
_cell.angle_gamma   90.00
#
_symmetry.space_group_name_H-M   'P 1'
#
loop_
_entity.id
_entity.type
_entity.pdbx_description
1 polymer ?
#
loop_
_entity_poly.entity_id
_entity_poly.type
_entity_poly.pdbx_seq_one_letter_code
_entity_poly.pdbx_strand_id
1 'polypeptide(L)'
;MAITILPPVVDDEPYASSEENDDFHNADSDIEMDDATSRPSKRPRLSKNTIVTPGEVVTDDPQWMRGHGTFTPAPPGFSSTAQSSLSSTIIATVAGTVLKTNKLLSVYPLRARYNPEIGDLVVGRIVEVQSRRWKVDVAAPLLANLPLSAINLPGGILRKRTTADELQIRSFFNEGDLVVAEVQSVHQDGSASLHTRSLKYGKLRNGIFLAVAGMGGAGVARGTGVVRSRRQVWTVPGANGGSDIEVILGVNGYIWISKRADVAAEDSGMGMSITRLEDMVSGTMYSSQNDEISLATRREIARLAGCIRVLVQGGIKVDEDTVMKAYATSLELELEAGIEDEDEDEIHRIKREGRDYLGGERAKRVLEAVLQQ
;
A
#
# COMPACT_ATOMS: atom_id res chain seq x y z
N MET A 1 31.65 -18.86 -20.87
CA MET A 1 30.61 -18.93 -21.92
C MET A 1 29.45 -18.04 -21.45
N ALA A 2 29.17 -16.96 -22.16
CA ALA A 2 28.06 -16.07 -21.82
C ALA A 2 26.76 -16.65 -22.39
N ILE A 3 25.73 -16.77 -21.56
CA ILE A 3 24.39 -17.18 -21.99
C ILE A 3 23.73 -15.95 -22.58
N THR A 4 23.49 -15.97 -23.89
CA THR A 4 22.75 -14.92 -24.60
C THR A 4 21.27 -15.31 -24.62
N ILE A 5 20.43 -14.54 -23.93
CA ILE A 5 18.98 -14.74 -23.94
C ILE A 5 18.42 -13.97 -25.14
N LEU A 6 17.86 -14.70 -26.11
CA LEU A 6 17.20 -14.13 -27.28
C LEU A 6 15.82 -13.58 -26.90
N PRO A 7 15.36 -12.47 -27.51
CA PRO A 7 13.99 -11.99 -27.32
C PRO A 7 12.98 -13.00 -27.90
N PRO A 8 11.74 -13.05 -27.36
CA PRO A 8 10.73 -13.99 -27.81
C PRO A 8 10.35 -13.72 -29.27
N VAL A 9 10.38 -14.78 -30.08
CA VAL A 9 9.86 -14.78 -31.45
C VAL A 9 8.34 -14.83 -31.37
N VAL A 10 7.66 -13.89 -32.02
CA VAL A 10 6.21 -13.91 -32.17
C VAL A 10 5.94 -14.60 -33.50
N ASP A 11 5.46 -15.84 -33.46
CA ASP A 11 4.98 -16.52 -34.66
C ASP A 11 3.56 -15.99 -34.96
N ASP A 12 3.40 -15.31 -36.11
CA ASP A 12 2.10 -14.85 -36.61
C ASP A 12 1.29 -16.06 -37.13
N GLU A 13 0.72 -16.84 -36.22
CA GLU A 13 -0.30 -17.83 -36.58
C GLU A 13 -1.68 -17.14 -36.70
N PRO A 14 -2.34 -17.18 -37.87
CA PRO A 14 -3.67 -16.59 -38.01
C PRO A 14 -4.69 -17.40 -37.18
N TYR A 15 -5.20 -16.77 -36.13
CA TYR A 15 -6.28 -17.29 -35.30
C TYR A 15 -7.53 -17.55 -36.15
N ALA A 16 -7.89 -18.82 -36.34
CA ALA A 16 -9.19 -19.21 -36.88
C ALA A 16 -10.23 -19.09 -35.76
N SER A 17 -11.05 -18.04 -35.78
CA SER A 17 -12.21 -17.93 -34.91
C SER A 17 -13.32 -18.87 -35.40
N SER A 18 -13.74 -19.79 -34.54
CA SER A 18 -14.97 -20.57 -34.73
C SER A 18 -16.18 -19.65 -34.59
N GLU A 19 -16.91 -19.46 -35.68
CA GLU A 19 -18.21 -18.77 -35.70
C GLU A 19 -19.27 -19.67 -35.03
N GLU A 20 -19.72 -19.30 -33.83
CA GLU A 20 -21.02 -19.73 -33.31
C GLU A 20 -22.03 -18.62 -33.61
N ASN A 21 -23.04 -18.99 -34.41
CA ASN A 21 -24.16 -18.16 -34.83
C ASN A 21 -25.04 -17.78 -33.63
N ASP A 22 -25.24 -16.48 -33.42
CA ASP A 22 -26.44 -15.97 -32.75
C ASP A 22 -27.19 -15.06 -33.74
N ASP A 23 -28.17 -15.67 -34.41
CA ASP A 23 -29.15 -15.02 -35.27
C ASP A 23 -30.09 -14.15 -34.43
N PHE A 24 -30.01 -12.82 -34.61
CA PHE A 24 -31.13 -11.93 -34.34
C PHE A 24 -31.41 -11.08 -35.58
N HIS A 25 -32.49 -11.43 -36.27
CA HIS A 25 -33.03 -10.72 -37.43
C HIS A 25 -33.87 -9.48 -37.06
N ASN A 26 -33.89 -8.57 -38.04
CA ASN A 26 -34.81 -7.45 -38.32
C ASN A 26 -34.31 -6.05 -37.91
N ALA A 27 -34.38 -5.01 -38.74
CA ALA A 27 -34.67 -4.83 -40.16
C ALA A 27 -34.33 -3.36 -40.53
N ASP A 28 -34.19 -3.09 -41.84
CA ASP A 28 -34.07 -1.79 -42.52
C ASP A 28 -32.74 -0.99 -42.42
N SER A 29 -31.91 -1.10 -43.46
CA SER A 29 -31.62 0.03 -44.36
C SER A 29 -30.74 -0.38 -45.55
N ASP A 30 -30.86 0.40 -46.61
CA ASP A 30 -30.53 0.14 -48.02
C ASP A 30 -29.09 -0.33 -48.35
N ILE A 31 -29.03 -1.16 -49.40
CA ILE A 31 -27.81 -1.56 -50.11
C ILE A 31 -27.40 -0.44 -51.08
N GLU A 32 -26.20 0.10 -50.90
CA GLU A 32 -25.39 0.61 -52.00
C GLU A 32 -24.01 -0.07 -51.97
N MET A 33 -23.69 -0.82 -53.03
CA MET A 33 -22.36 -1.31 -53.34
C MET A 33 -21.59 -0.22 -54.10
N ASP A 34 -20.41 0.20 -53.62
CA ASP A 34 -19.20 0.16 -54.44
C ASP A 34 -17.89 0.43 -53.65
N ASP A 35 -16.84 -0.17 -54.21
CA ASP A 35 -15.40 0.03 -54.07
C ASP A 35 -14.61 -0.59 -52.90
N ALA A 36 -13.57 -1.31 -53.32
CA ALA A 36 -12.76 -2.23 -52.56
C ALA A 36 -11.62 -1.52 -51.81
N THR A 37 -11.16 -2.18 -50.73
CA THR A 37 -9.90 -1.95 -49.98
C THR A 37 -9.90 -0.96 -48.80
N SER A 38 -10.96 -0.88 -47.99
CA SER A 38 -10.84 -0.34 -46.63
C SER A 38 -10.63 -1.47 -45.61
N ARG A 39 -9.39 -1.58 -45.11
CA ARG A 39 -9.05 -2.38 -43.91
C ARG A 39 -10.04 -2.03 -42.78
N PRO A 40 -10.60 -2.99 -42.03
CA PRO A 40 -11.38 -2.66 -40.86
C PRO A 40 -10.44 -2.17 -39.76
N SER A 41 -10.17 -0.87 -39.72
CA SER A 41 -9.56 -0.25 -38.54
C SER A 41 -10.60 -0.25 -37.43
N LYS A 42 -10.80 -1.38 -36.76
CA LYS A 42 -11.28 -1.39 -35.38
C LYS A 42 -10.18 -0.76 -34.55
N ARG A 43 -10.06 0.57 -34.60
CA ARG A 43 -9.34 1.34 -33.58
C ARG A 43 -10.10 1.05 -32.29
N PRO A 44 -9.51 0.39 -31.29
CA PRO A 44 -10.14 0.33 -29.99
C PRO A 44 -10.24 1.76 -29.51
N ARG A 45 -11.47 2.31 -29.51
CA ARG A 45 -11.72 3.59 -28.84
C ARG A 45 -11.29 3.34 -27.40
N LEU A 46 -10.22 4.00 -26.97
CA LEU A 46 -9.70 3.85 -25.61
C LEU A 46 -10.77 4.34 -24.63
N SER A 47 -11.69 3.44 -24.28
CA SER A 47 -12.70 3.63 -23.27
C SER A 47 -12.01 3.59 -21.90
N LYS A 48 -12.56 4.31 -20.93
CA LYS A 48 -11.95 4.53 -19.59
C LYS A 48 -11.63 3.23 -18.81
N ASN A 49 -12.07 2.06 -19.26
CA ASN A 49 -11.86 0.77 -18.60
C ASN A 49 -11.31 -0.34 -19.52
N THR A 50 -10.54 0.03 -20.55
CA THR A 50 -9.91 -0.99 -21.40
C THR A 50 -8.75 -1.63 -20.63
N ILE A 51 -8.91 -2.90 -20.27
CA ILE A 51 -7.82 -3.73 -19.75
C ILE A 51 -6.94 -4.11 -20.93
N VAL A 52 -5.65 -3.86 -20.80
CA VAL A 52 -4.64 -4.26 -21.79
C VAL A 52 -3.82 -5.42 -21.27
N THR A 53 -3.32 -6.24 -22.18
CA THR A 53 -2.44 -7.37 -21.89
C THR A 53 -1.01 -7.10 -22.34
N PRO A 54 0.02 -7.75 -21.75
CA PRO A 54 1.39 -7.61 -22.21
C PRO A 54 1.54 -7.95 -23.70
N GLY A 55 2.19 -7.10 -24.47
CA GLY A 55 2.36 -7.24 -25.92
C GLY A 55 1.31 -6.51 -26.77
N GLU A 56 0.23 -6.05 -26.15
CA GLU A 56 -0.83 -5.30 -26.85
C GLU A 56 -0.39 -3.87 -27.19
N VAL A 57 -0.69 -3.43 -28.42
CA VAL A 57 -0.41 -2.06 -28.87
C VAL A 57 -1.43 -1.11 -28.26
N VAL A 58 -0.97 -0.19 -27.42
CA VAL A 58 -1.83 0.79 -26.72
C VAL A 58 -2.14 1.99 -27.61
N THR A 59 -1.13 2.51 -28.32
CA THR A 59 -1.30 3.61 -29.28
C THR A 59 -0.12 3.70 -30.23
N ASP A 60 -0.36 4.20 -31.44
CA ASP A 60 0.68 4.47 -32.44
C ASP A 60 0.99 5.98 -32.56
N ASP A 61 0.27 6.81 -31.82
CA ASP A 61 0.36 8.26 -31.92
C ASP A 61 1.66 8.79 -31.25
N PRO A 62 2.58 9.45 -31.99
CA PRO A 62 3.85 9.95 -31.47
C PRO A 62 3.71 11.12 -30.49
N GLN A 63 2.50 11.63 -30.29
CA GLN A 63 2.23 12.73 -29.36
C GLN A 63 2.27 12.28 -27.89
N TRP A 64 2.15 10.97 -27.64
CA TRP A 64 2.16 10.41 -26.29
C TRP A 64 3.58 10.12 -25.81
N MET A 65 3.85 10.49 -24.57
CA MET A 65 5.05 10.09 -23.85
C MET A 65 4.81 8.76 -23.16
N ARG A 66 5.79 7.86 -23.24
CA ARG A 66 5.75 6.58 -22.52
C ARG A 66 5.91 6.79 -21.01
N GLY A 67 5.06 6.13 -20.23
CA GLY A 67 5.14 6.03 -18.79
C GLY A 67 5.43 4.59 -18.33
N HIS A 68 5.25 4.33 -17.04
CA HIS A 68 5.39 2.99 -16.47
C HIS A 68 4.41 1.99 -17.12
N GLY A 69 4.82 0.72 -17.20
CA GLY A 69 4.00 -0.33 -17.79
C GLY A 69 3.93 -0.30 -19.32
N THR A 70 4.66 0.60 -19.98
CA THR A 70 4.72 0.70 -21.45
C THR A 70 6.15 0.62 -21.98
N PHE A 71 6.30 0.12 -23.20
CA PHE A 71 7.56 0.02 -23.91
C PHE A 71 7.38 0.51 -25.36
N THR A 72 8.40 1.17 -25.89
CA THR A 72 8.48 1.55 -27.30
C THR A 72 9.59 0.73 -27.94
N PRO A 73 9.29 -0.12 -28.94
CA PRO A 73 10.32 -0.89 -29.63
C PRO A 73 11.29 0.07 -30.30
N ALA A 74 12.58 -0.10 -30.00
CA ALA A 74 13.63 0.59 -30.73
C ALA A 74 13.72 0.00 -32.15
N PRO A 75 14.01 0.83 -33.18
CA PRO A 75 14.22 0.29 -34.51
C PRO A 75 15.40 -0.69 -34.48
N PRO A 76 15.25 -1.91 -35.05
CA PRO A 76 16.31 -2.90 -35.04
C PRO A 76 17.49 -2.42 -35.89
N GLY A 77 18.56 -1.99 -35.22
CA GLY A 77 19.83 -1.69 -35.86
C GLY A 77 20.60 -2.96 -36.22
N PHE A 78 20.17 -3.67 -37.26
CA PHE A 78 21.05 -4.54 -38.08
C PHE A 78 20.43 -4.93 -39.44
N SER A 79 19.88 -3.98 -40.20
CA SER A 79 19.90 -4.12 -41.66
C SER A 79 19.91 -2.75 -42.32
N SER A 80 20.99 -2.48 -43.04
CA SER A 80 21.28 -1.21 -43.69
C SER A 80 20.58 -1.12 -45.05
N THR A 81 19.25 -1.15 -45.12
CA THR A 81 18.47 -0.81 -46.34
C THR A 81 16.96 -0.91 -46.09
N ALA A 82 16.39 0.06 -45.38
CA ALA A 82 15.00 0.49 -45.54
C ALA A 82 14.76 1.71 -44.63
N GLN A 83 13.99 2.67 -45.13
CA GLN A 83 13.71 3.94 -44.47
C GLN A 83 13.25 3.78 -43.01
N SER A 84 13.95 4.45 -42.10
CA SER A 84 13.63 4.63 -40.69
C SER A 84 12.31 5.38 -40.52
N SER A 85 11.17 4.69 -40.61
CA SER A 85 9.95 5.15 -39.94
C SER A 85 10.15 4.92 -38.45
N LEU A 86 10.23 5.99 -37.66
CA LEU A 86 10.18 5.89 -36.20
C LEU A 86 8.85 5.21 -35.83
N SER A 87 8.86 3.92 -35.49
CA SER A 87 7.68 3.27 -34.95
C SER A 87 7.40 3.87 -33.57
N SER A 88 6.54 4.87 -33.51
CA SER A 88 6.02 5.47 -32.27
C SER A 88 4.95 4.61 -31.60
N THR A 89 4.97 3.30 -31.86
CA THR A 89 4.04 2.33 -31.30
C THR A 89 4.39 2.10 -29.83
N ILE A 90 3.46 2.44 -28.95
CA ILE A 90 3.57 2.19 -27.52
C ILE A 90 2.87 0.86 -27.23
N ILE A 91 3.63 -0.10 -26.70
CA ILE A 91 3.18 -1.45 -26.39
C ILE A 91 3.08 -1.61 -24.87
N ALA A 92 2.05 -2.31 -24.38
CA ALA A 92 1.89 -2.64 -22.98
C ALA A 92 2.88 -3.73 -22.54
N THR A 93 3.47 -3.58 -21.36
CA THR A 93 4.38 -4.58 -20.76
C THR A 93 3.74 -5.35 -19.61
N VAL A 94 2.65 -4.82 -19.05
CA VAL A 94 1.96 -5.36 -17.88
C VAL A 94 0.47 -5.46 -18.16
N ALA A 95 -0.19 -6.46 -17.55
CA ALA A 95 -1.64 -6.59 -17.60
C ALA A 95 -2.28 -5.57 -16.66
N GLY A 96 -3.11 -4.68 -17.19
CA GLY A 96 -3.53 -3.51 -16.43
C GLY A 96 -4.53 -2.60 -17.14
N THR A 97 -4.90 -1.52 -16.48
CA THR A 97 -5.73 -0.47 -17.08
C THR A 97 -4.86 0.65 -17.62
N VAL A 98 -5.21 1.19 -18.78
CA VAL A 98 -4.46 2.32 -19.35
C VAL A 98 -4.79 3.61 -18.61
N LEU A 99 -3.78 4.26 -18.05
CA LEU A 99 -3.88 5.52 -17.33
C LEU A 99 -3.25 6.65 -18.16
N LYS A 100 -4.09 7.63 -18.49
CA LYS A 100 -3.73 8.83 -19.26
C LYS A 100 -3.61 10.01 -18.31
N THR A 101 -2.41 10.56 -18.18
CA THR A 101 -2.17 11.78 -17.40
C THR A 101 -1.53 12.82 -18.30
N ASN A 102 -2.32 13.81 -18.72
CA ASN A 102 -1.89 14.81 -19.71
C ASN A 102 -1.39 14.14 -21.00
N LYS A 103 -0.09 14.26 -21.31
CA LYS A 103 0.58 13.61 -22.44
C LYS A 103 1.31 12.32 -22.07
N LEU A 104 1.25 11.89 -20.82
CA LEU A 104 1.89 10.67 -20.34
C LEU A 104 0.89 9.50 -20.42
N LEU A 105 1.29 8.44 -21.10
CA LEU A 105 0.53 7.20 -21.22
C LEU A 105 1.22 6.12 -20.40
N SER A 106 0.53 5.58 -19.40
CA SER A 106 1.04 4.52 -18.54
C SER A 106 0.03 3.38 -18.46
N VAL A 107 0.51 2.17 -18.19
CA VAL A 107 -0.36 1.03 -17.90
C VAL A 107 -0.23 0.70 -16.43
N TYR A 108 -1.37 0.77 -15.76
CA TYR A 108 -1.49 0.52 -14.34
C TYR A 108 -1.73 -0.97 -14.08
N PRO A 109 -0.78 -1.71 -13.48
CA PRO A 109 -0.91 -3.16 -13.32
C PRO A 109 -2.02 -3.54 -12.33
N LEU A 110 -2.68 -4.66 -12.56
CA LEU A 110 -3.73 -5.17 -11.65
C LEU A 110 -3.20 -5.48 -10.24
N ARG A 111 -1.93 -5.85 -10.13
CA ARG A 111 -1.24 -6.11 -8.86
C ARG A 111 0.19 -5.59 -8.96
N ALA A 112 0.60 -4.79 -7.97
CA ALA A 112 1.96 -4.30 -7.84
C ALA A 112 2.42 -4.33 -6.38
N ARG A 113 3.75 -4.40 -6.21
CA ARG A 113 4.41 -4.11 -4.92
C ARG A 113 4.39 -2.61 -4.65
N TYR A 114 4.69 -2.25 -3.39
CA TYR A 114 4.84 -0.86 -3.02
C TYR A 114 5.97 -0.20 -3.81
N ASN A 115 5.68 0.90 -4.50
CA ASN A 115 6.70 1.72 -5.14
C ASN A 115 6.96 2.93 -4.25
N PRO A 116 8.16 3.07 -3.66
CA PRO A 116 8.43 4.13 -2.72
C PRO A 116 8.39 5.51 -3.37
N GLU A 117 7.67 6.44 -2.75
CA GLU A 117 7.67 7.85 -3.14
C GLU A 117 8.24 8.72 -2.01
N ILE A 118 8.82 9.85 -2.38
CA ILE A 118 9.44 10.77 -1.40
C ILE A 118 8.35 11.33 -0.47
N GLY A 119 8.62 11.30 0.83
CA GLY A 119 7.72 11.76 1.88
C GLY A 119 6.59 10.80 2.24
N ASP A 120 6.64 9.55 1.76
CA ASP A 120 5.72 8.52 2.24
C ASP A 120 6.10 8.08 3.65
N LEU A 121 5.10 7.96 4.54
CA LEU A 121 5.26 7.27 5.82
C LEU A 121 5.13 5.77 5.61
N VAL A 122 6.13 5.02 6.06
CA VAL A 122 6.18 3.58 5.93
C VAL A 122 6.49 2.93 7.27
N VAL A 123 5.88 1.78 7.51
CA VAL A 123 6.30 0.87 8.56
C VAL A 123 7.18 -0.18 7.92
N GLY A 124 8.28 -0.56 8.56
CA GLY A 124 9.21 -1.55 8.02
C GLY A 124 9.78 -2.47 9.08
N ARG A 125 10.31 -3.61 8.64
CA ARG A 125 11.00 -4.57 9.51
C ARG A 125 12.49 -4.59 9.20
N ILE A 126 13.33 -4.52 10.22
CA ILE A 126 14.77 -4.64 10.08
C ILE A 126 15.13 -6.07 9.67
N VAL A 127 15.78 -6.24 8.53
CA VAL A 127 16.19 -7.55 7.98
C VAL A 127 17.64 -7.84 8.32
N GLU A 128 18.54 -6.89 8.05
CA GLU A 128 19.97 -7.02 8.32
C GLU A 128 20.53 -5.73 8.90
N VAL A 129 21.52 -5.89 9.78
CA VAL A 129 22.29 -4.80 10.38
C VAL A 129 23.69 -4.80 9.74
N GLN A 130 24.05 -3.70 9.08
CA GLN A 130 25.39 -3.50 8.50
C GLN A 130 26.16 -2.44 9.30
N SER A 131 27.43 -2.19 9.00
CA SER A 131 28.29 -1.31 9.81
C SER A 131 27.79 0.14 9.95
N ARG A 132 27.07 0.66 8.95
CA ARG A 132 26.62 2.07 8.91
C ARG A 132 25.16 2.26 8.52
N ARG A 133 24.43 1.18 8.33
CA ARG A 133 23.04 1.19 7.87
C ARG A 133 22.32 -0.07 8.28
N TRP A 134 21.01 0.02 8.41
CA TRP A 134 20.11 -1.12 8.47
C TRP A 134 19.46 -1.29 7.11
N LYS A 135 19.14 -2.53 6.77
CA LYS A 135 18.22 -2.80 5.68
C LYS A 135 16.85 -3.15 6.21
N VAL A 136 15.86 -2.51 5.61
CA VAL A 136 14.48 -2.52 6.08
C VAL A 136 13.61 -3.10 4.98
N ASP A 137 12.83 -4.12 5.31
CA ASP A 137 11.75 -4.59 4.47
C ASP A 137 10.55 -3.65 4.61
N VAL A 138 10.17 -3.03 3.49
CA VAL A 138 9.03 -2.13 3.37
C VAL A 138 8.03 -2.63 2.33
N ALA A 139 8.03 -3.92 2.00
CA ALA A 139 7.19 -4.50 0.94
C ALA A 139 7.40 -3.93 -0.48
N ALA A 140 8.50 -3.20 -0.69
CA ALA A 140 8.96 -2.75 -2.00
C ALA A 140 9.70 -3.87 -2.76
N PRO A 141 10.00 -3.72 -4.06
CA PRO A 141 10.83 -4.67 -4.81
C PRO A 141 12.25 -4.84 -4.24
N LEU A 142 12.79 -3.77 -3.66
CA LEU A 142 14.13 -3.73 -3.06
C LEU A 142 14.04 -3.39 -1.57
N LEU A 143 14.99 -3.89 -0.79
CA LEU A 143 15.13 -3.51 0.62
C LEU A 143 15.55 -2.04 0.72
N ALA A 144 14.87 -1.30 1.59
CA ALA A 144 15.18 0.08 1.86
C ALA A 144 16.41 0.19 2.77
N ASN A 145 17.14 1.29 2.63
CA ASN A 145 18.32 1.59 3.44
C ASN A 145 17.94 2.61 4.52
N LEU A 146 18.14 2.27 5.79
CA LEU A 146 18.11 3.24 6.89
C LEU A 146 19.56 3.50 7.31
N PRO A 147 20.19 4.59 6.88
CA PRO A 147 21.55 4.89 7.31
C PRO A 147 21.55 5.28 8.79
N LEU A 148 22.60 4.92 9.52
CA LEU A 148 22.84 5.42 10.88
C LEU A 148 22.65 6.94 10.86
N SER A 149 23.23 7.58 9.84
CA SER A 149 22.89 8.84 9.18
C SER A 149 21.63 9.62 9.56
N ALA A 150 20.54 8.87 9.62
CA ALA A 150 19.19 9.38 9.50
C ALA A 150 18.32 9.05 10.71
N ILE A 151 18.91 8.46 11.76
CA ILE A 151 18.25 8.20 13.04
C ILE A 151 18.61 9.24 14.09
N ASN A 152 17.73 9.39 15.10
CA ASN A 152 17.95 10.24 16.26
C ASN A 152 18.76 9.48 17.31
N LEU A 153 19.95 9.96 17.65
CA LEU A 153 20.72 9.32 18.73
C LEU A 153 20.05 9.61 20.08
N PRO A 154 20.10 8.67 21.04
CA PRO A 154 19.55 8.88 22.36
C PRO A 154 20.25 10.07 23.04
N GLY A 155 19.43 10.95 23.62
CA GLY A 155 19.84 12.14 24.37
C GLY A 155 19.63 13.44 23.61
N GLY A 156 18.83 13.45 22.52
CA GLY A 156 18.37 14.65 21.81
C GLY A 156 19.44 15.56 21.18
N ILE A 157 20.71 15.35 21.49
CA ILE A 157 21.81 16.24 21.15
C ILE A 157 22.28 15.95 19.73
N LEU A 158 22.26 16.99 18.91
CA LEU A 158 22.86 16.97 17.57
C LEU A 158 24.40 16.95 17.68
N ARG A 159 24.97 15.79 17.97
CA ARG A 159 26.43 15.58 18.04
C ARG A 159 26.97 14.91 16.77
N LYS A 160 28.26 15.15 16.48
CA LYS A 160 28.96 14.38 15.44
C LYS A 160 28.94 12.90 15.82
N ARG A 161 28.49 12.07 14.89
CA ARG A 161 28.44 10.63 15.07
C ARG A 161 29.85 10.10 15.22
N THR A 162 30.03 9.27 16.23
CA THR A 162 31.33 8.72 16.60
C THR A 162 31.46 7.28 16.09
N THR A 163 32.69 6.79 15.99
CA THR A 163 32.95 5.37 15.67
C THR A 163 32.40 4.41 16.73
N ALA A 164 32.19 4.89 17.96
CA ALA A 164 31.52 4.12 19.01
C ALA A 164 30.05 3.84 18.67
N ASP A 165 29.34 4.80 18.07
CA ASP A 165 27.94 4.63 17.65
C ASP A 165 27.82 3.60 16.50
N GLU A 166 28.84 3.50 15.63
CA GLU A 166 28.92 2.45 14.60
C GLU A 166 29.08 1.05 15.22
N LEU A 167 29.85 0.92 16.30
CA LEU A 167 30.05 -0.34 17.01
C LEU A 167 28.79 -0.75 17.80
N GLN A 168 28.07 0.23 18.34
CA GLN A 168 26.83 0.04 19.08
C GLN A 168 25.58 0.05 18.17
N ILE A 169 25.72 -0.11 16.85
CA ILE A 169 24.58 0.02 15.93
C ILE A 169 23.42 -0.94 16.27
N ARG A 170 23.73 -2.13 16.79
CA ARG A 170 22.74 -3.13 17.24
C ARG A 170 21.97 -2.72 18.49
N SER A 171 22.45 -1.77 19.29
CA SER A 171 21.68 -1.30 20.46
C SER A 171 20.48 -0.42 20.09
N PHE A 172 20.46 0.15 18.88
CA PHE A 172 19.33 0.97 18.40
C PHE A 172 18.27 0.09 17.74
N PHE A 173 18.68 -0.69 16.74
CA PHE A 173 17.81 -1.61 16.02
C PHE A 173 18.51 -2.94 15.79
N ASN A 174 17.82 -4.01 16.16
CA ASN A 174 18.20 -5.40 15.91
C ASN A 174 17.39 -5.99 14.76
N GLU A 175 17.88 -7.10 14.21
CA GLU A 175 17.15 -7.88 13.22
C GLU A 175 15.77 -8.30 13.76
N GLY A 176 14.72 -8.07 12.97
CA GLY A 176 13.33 -8.34 13.34
C GLY A 176 12.59 -7.17 13.98
N ASP A 177 13.28 -6.10 14.41
CA ASP A 177 12.62 -4.92 14.96
C ASP A 177 11.72 -4.23 13.92
N LEU A 178 10.61 -3.68 14.37
CA LEU A 178 9.70 -2.88 13.56
C LEU A 178 9.98 -1.38 13.77
N VAL A 179 9.99 -0.63 12.68
CA VAL A 179 10.32 0.80 12.67
C VAL A 179 9.32 1.57 11.83
N VAL A 180 8.91 2.73 12.32
CA VAL A 180 8.23 3.75 11.50
C VAL A 180 9.29 4.67 10.94
N ALA A 181 9.27 4.89 9.63
CA ALA A 181 10.18 5.80 8.99
C ALA A 181 9.49 6.54 7.83
N GLU A 182 10.08 7.65 7.42
CA GLU A 182 9.66 8.37 6.24
C GLU A 182 10.69 8.16 5.12
N VAL A 183 10.21 8.07 3.88
CA VAL A 183 11.06 7.97 2.69
C VAL A 183 11.71 9.32 2.41
N GLN A 184 13.02 9.41 2.65
CA GLN A 184 13.80 10.62 2.41
C GLN A 184 14.07 10.85 0.93
N SER A 185 14.50 9.79 0.25
CA SER A 185 14.90 9.83 -1.14
C SER A 185 14.76 8.45 -1.77
N VAL A 186 14.63 8.43 -3.09
CA VAL A 186 14.60 7.21 -3.89
C VAL A 186 15.82 7.24 -4.82
N HIS A 187 16.60 6.18 -4.80
CA HIS A 187 17.79 6.03 -5.62
C HIS A 187 17.43 5.65 -7.06
N GLN A 188 18.39 5.77 -7.99
CA GLN A 188 18.17 5.47 -9.42
C GLN A 188 17.81 4.01 -9.69
N ASP A 189 18.18 3.10 -8.80
CA ASP A 189 17.82 1.68 -8.84
C ASP A 189 16.40 1.41 -8.30
N GLY A 190 15.71 2.42 -7.79
CA GLY A 190 14.39 2.30 -7.15
C GLY A 190 14.46 1.92 -5.66
N SER A 191 15.66 1.81 -5.06
CA SER A 191 15.77 1.58 -3.63
C SER A 191 15.45 2.86 -2.83
N ALA A 192 14.74 2.72 -1.72
CA ALA A 192 14.40 3.85 -0.86
C ALA A 192 15.47 4.06 0.23
N SER A 193 15.81 5.32 0.50
CA SER A 193 16.53 5.72 1.71
C SER A 193 15.55 6.29 2.72
N LEU A 194 15.57 5.75 3.93
CA LEU A 194 14.64 6.09 5.01
C LEU A 194 15.28 7.02 6.04
N HIS A 195 14.45 7.76 6.76
CA HIS A 195 14.89 8.51 7.95
C HIS A 195 13.86 8.48 9.08
N THR A 196 14.36 8.62 10.32
CA THR A 196 13.54 8.68 11.54
C THR A 196 13.88 9.93 12.36
N ARG A 197 14.03 11.08 11.67
CA ARG A 197 14.43 12.35 12.32
C ARG A 197 13.34 12.95 13.21
N SER A 198 12.06 12.60 13.01
CA SER A 198 10.97 13.01 13.89
C SER A 198 10.92 12.13 15.13
N LEU A 199 10.60 12.70 16.29
CA LEU A 199 10.35 11.97 17.55
C LEU A 199 9.15 11.01 17.44
N LYS A 200 8.24 11.27 16.48
CA LYS A 200 7.10 10.39 16.16
C LYS A 200 7.52 9.11 15.46
N TYR A 201 8.74 9.06 14.93
CA TYR A 201 9.26 7.94 14.16
C TYR A 201 10.30 7.21 14.98
N GLY A 202 10.30 5.88 14.95
CA GLY A 202 11.20 5.10 15.76
C GLY A 202 10.78 3.66 15.87
N LYS A 203 11.32 2.98 16.88
CA LYS A 203 11.02 1.59 17.16
C LYS A 203 9.58 1.43 17.65
N LEU A 204 8.88 0.46 17.09
CA LEU A 204 7.50 0.16 17.42
C LEU A 204 7.41 -0.84 18.57
N ARG A 205 6.52 -0.56 19.53
CA ARG A 205 6.26 -1.37 20.73
C ARG A 205 4.79 -1.29 21.13
N ASN A 206 4.39 -2.10 22.11
CA ASN A 206 3.06 -2.12 22.73
C ASN A 206 1.88 -2.35 21.77
N GLY A 207 2.09 -3.12 20.71
CA GLY A 207 1.11 -3.23 19.64
C GLY A 207 1.19 -4.49 18.83
N ILE A 208 0.41 -4.51 17.76
CA ILE A 208 0.35 -5.57 16.78
C ILE A 208 0.72 -5.05 15.40
N PHE A 209 1.38 -5.90 14.64
CA PHE A 209 1.69 -5.66 13.24
C PHE A 209 0.64 -6.31 12.36
N LEU A 210 0.16 -5.57 11.36
CA LEU A 210 -0.73 -6.06 10.33
C LEU A 210 -0.11 -5.75 8.96
N ALA A 211 0.22 -6.80 8.21
CA ALA A 211 0.56 -6.67 6.81
C ALA A 211 -0.71 -6.83 5.98
N VAL A 212 -1.12 -5.75 5.34
CA VAL A 212 -2.19 -5.77 4.35
C VAL A 212 -1.55 -6.03 2.98
N ALA A 213 -1.66 -7.28 2.55
CA ALA A 213 -1.22 -7.67 1.21
C ALA A 213 -2.29 -7.25 0.20
N GLY A 214 -1.92 -6.34 -0.69
CA GLY A 214 -2.79 -5.96 -1.80
C GLY A 214 -2.70 -4.47 -2.06
N MET A 215 -2.09 -4.15 -3.19
CA MET A 215 -2.29 -2.89 -3.90
C MET A 215 -1.39 -1.72 -3.45
N GLY A 216 -0.14 -2.01 -3.08
CA GLY A 216 0.90 -1.00 -2.86
C GLY A 216 1.30 -0.18 -4.11
N GLY A 217 0.69 -0.44 -5.27
CA GLY A 217 0.73 0.50 -6.38
C GLY A 217 -0.54 1.35 -6.53
N ALA A 218 -1.66 1.05 -5.86
CA ALA A 218 -3.00 1.43 -6.32
C ALA A 218 -3.58 2.67 -5.65
N GLY A 219 -2.71 3.65 -5.40
CA GLY A 219 -3.14 4.98 -4.96
C GLY A 219 -3.99 5.74 -5.98
N VAL A 220 -4.16 5.26 -7.23
CA VAL A 220 -4.85 6.08 -8.26
C VAL A 220 -5.88 5.33 -9.11
N ALA A 221 -5.67 4.07 -9.49
CA ALA A 221 -6.55 3.44 -10.48
C ALA A 221 -7.79 2.73 -9.89
N ARG A 222 -7.74 2.29 -8.62
CA ARG A 222 -8.89 1.60 -7.98
C ARG A 222 -9.20 2.05 -6.55
N GLY A 223 -8.41 2.94 -5.95
CA GLY A 223 -8.72 3.46 -4.60
C GLY A 223 -8.82 2.35 -3.56
N THR A 224 -7.91 1.38 -3.63
CA THR A 224 -8.00 0.12 -2.90
C THR A 224 -6.67 -0.13 -2.19
N GLY A 225 -6.71 -0.43 -0.88
CA GLY A 225 -5.50 -0.52 -0.03
C GLY A 225 -5.27 0.74 0.80
N VAL A 226 -4.10 0.86 1.42
CA VAL A 226 -3.77 2.05 2.24
C VAL A 226 -3.51 3.23 1.32
N VAL A 227 -4.36 4.25 1.40
CA VAL A 227 -4.22 5.46 0.59
C VAL A 227 -3.43 6.51 1.36
N ARG A 228 -2.58 7.26 0.65
CA ARG A 228 -1.93 8.44 1.23
C ARG A 228 -2.99 9.45 1.63
N SER A 229 -3.16 9.65 2.94
CA SER A 229 -4.13 10.57 3.54
C SER A 229 -3.44 11.74 4.23
N ARG A 230 -4.20 12.76 4.61
CA ARG A 230 -3.72 13.94 5.36
C ARG A 230 -3.07 13.56 6.69
N ARG A 231 -3.58 12.50 7.33
CA ARG A 231 -3.06 11.92 8.56
C ARG A 231 -2.91 10.43 8.40
N GLN A 232 -1.72 9.92 8.63
CA GLN A 232 -1.42 8.48 8.63
C GLN A 232 -1.16 7.93 10.03
N VAL A 233 -1.05 8.84 11.01
CA VAL A 233 -0.94 8.54 12.42
C VAL A 233 -2.05 9.32 13.12
N TRP A 234 -2.90 8.60 13.85
CA TRP A 234 -3.93 9.21 14.68
C TRP A 234 -4.23 8.32 15.88
N THR A 235 -4.91 8.91 16.86
CA THR A 235 -5.33 8.24 18.08
C THR A 235 -6.82 7.96 18.01
N VAL A 236 -7.18 6.73 18.34
CA VAL A 236 -8.55 6.25 18.53
C VAL A 236 -8.80 6.19 20.04
N PRO A 237 -9.82 6.90 20.57
CA PRO A 237 -10.18 6.76 21.98
C PRO A 237 -10.67 5.34 22.24
N GLY A 238 -10.15 4.71 23.29
CA GLY A 238 -10.55 3.36 23.69
C GLY A 238 -12.00 3.35 24.15
N ALA A 239 -12.80 2.42 23.62
CA ALA A 239 -14.13 2.13 24.15
C ALA A 239 -14.02 1.16 25.35
N ASN A 240 -15.11 0.99 26.11
CA ASN A 240 -15.26 -0.05 27.12
C ASN A 240 -14.17 -0.07 28.22
N GLY A 241 -13.64 1.10 28.61
CA GLY A 241 -12.59 1.23 29.62
C GLY A 241 -11.18 0.90 29.13
N GLY A 242 -10.98 0.77 27.81
CA GLY A 242 -9.66 0.70 27.19
C GLY A 242 -8.95 2.06 27.18
N SER A 243 -7.62 2.03 27.25
CA SER A 243 -6.79 3.21 26.99
C SER A 243 -6.82 3.61 25.52
N ASP A 244 -6.43 4.84 25.23
CA ASP A 244 -6.20 5.34 23.87
C ASP A 244 -5.28 4.43 23.06
N ILE A 245 -5.64 4.24 21.79
CA ILE A 245 -4.92 3.41 20.82
C ILE A 245 -4.38 4.31 19.72
N GLU A 246 -3.13 4.12 19.34
CA GLU A 246 -2.51 4.77 18.21
C GLU A 246 -2.51 3.83 17.01
N VAL A 247 -3.00 4.32 15.87
CA VAL A 247 -3.01 3.61 14.59
C VAL A 247 -2.05 4.30 13.64
N ILE A 248 -1.15 3.51 13.05
CA ILE A 248 -0.16 3.96 12.07
C ILE A 248 -0.39 3.19 10.78
N LEU A 249 -0.83 3.90 9.75
CA LEU A 249 -1.02 3.38 8.41
C LEU A 249 0.19 3.70 7.52
N GLY A 250 1.07 2.73 7.29
CA GLY A 250 2.11 2.86 6.28
C GLY A 250 1.54 2.79 4.86
N VAL A 251 1.95 3.69 3.97
CA VAL A 251 1.54 3.70 2.54
C VAL A 251 1.86 2.35 1.86
N ASN A 252 2.90 1.67 2.37
CA ASN A 252 3.34 0.39 1.88
C ASN A 252 2.44 -0.81 2.26
N GLY A 253 1.32 -0.56 2.95
CA GLY A 253 0.39 -1.60 3.41
C GLY A 253 0.82 -2.25 4.72
N TYR A 254 1.89 -1.77 5.35
CA TYR A 254 2.28 -2.20 6.70
C TYR A 254 1.64 -1.28 7.72
N ILE A 255 0.89 -1.87 8.62
CA ILE A 255 0.06 -1.19 9.60
C ILE A 255 0.52 -1.60 11.00
N TRP A 256 0.58 -0.62 11.88
CA TRP A 256 0.87 -0.84 13.29
C TRP A 256 -0.24 -0.26 14.15
N ILE A 257 -0.72 -1.05 15.11
CA ILE A 257 -1.77 -0.65 16.05
C ILE A 257 -1.22 -0.90 17.45
N SER A 258 -1.04 0.16 18.23
CA SER A 258 -0.47 0.07 19.58
C SER A 258 -1.29 0.82 20.60
N LYS A 259 -1.18 0.40 21.86
CA LYS A 259 -1.56 1.26 22.98
C LYS A 259 -0.76 2.55 22.89
N ARG A 260 -1.43 3.70 22.94
CA ARG A 260 -0.75 4.99 23.05
C ARG A 260 0.07 4.97 24.34
N ALA A 261 1.38 5.15 24.22
CA ALA A 261 2.19 5.37 25.40
C ALA A 261 1.74 6.68 26.04
N ASP A 262 1.63 6.73 27.37
CA ASP A 262 1.35 7.95 28.13
C ASP A 262 2.56 8.89 28.06
N VAL A 263 2.94 9.32 26.86
CA VAL A 263 3.81 10.47 26.66
C VAL A 263 2.91 11.64 27.00
N ALA A 264 3.10 12.17 28.21
CA ALA A 264 2.38 13.30 28.78
C ALA A 264 1.81 14.21 27.68
N ALA A 265 0.48 14.20 27.58
CA ALA A 265 -0.36 14.94 26.67
C ALA A 265 0.34 16.10 25.93
N GLU A 266 0.54 15.93 24.62
CA GLU A 266 0.89 17.03 23.70
C GLU A 266 -0.23 18.09 23.60
N ASP A 267 -1.36 17.96 24.32
CA ASP A 267 -2.53 18.84 24.18
C ASP A 267 -2.90 19.62 25.45
N SER A 268 -2.17 19.45 26.56
CA SER A 268 -2.27 20.38 27.69
C SER A 268 -1.19 21.44 27.54
N GLY A 269 -1.56 22.62 27.05
CA GLY A 269 -0.71 23.80 26.80
C GLY A 269 0.01 24.36 28.02
N MET A 270 0.84 23.53 28.67
CA MET A 270 1.60 23.86 29.86
C MET A 270 3.07 23.52 29.62
N GLY A 271 3.75 24.45 28.93
CA GLY A 271 5.17 24.80 29.06
C GLY A 271 6.19 23.76 29.52
N MET A 272 6.13 22.51 29.06
CA MET A 272 7.23 21.55 29.24
C MET A 272 8.29 21.89 28.20
N SER A 273 9.48 22.31 28.63
CA SER A 273 10.59 22.64 27.73
C SER A 273 10.90 21.45 26.81
N ILE A 274 10.82 21.67 25.49
CA ILE A 274 11.05 20.68 24.42
C ILE A 274 12.28 19.80 24.71
N THR A 275 13.36 20.39 25.22
CA THR A 275 14.62 19.69 25.53
C THR A 275 14.52 18.62 26.63
N ARG A 276 13.63 18.77 27.63
CA ARG A 276 13.48 17.77 28.70
C ARG A 276 12.61 16.59 28.29
N LEU A 277 11.63 16.83 27.43
CA LEU A 277 10.77 15.78 26.87
C LEU A 277 11.60 14.91 25.90
N GLU A 278 12.45 15.54 25.08
CA GLU A 278 13.38 14.86 24.17
C GLU A 278 14.33 13.90 24.89
N ASP A 279 14.87 14.30 26.05
CA ASP A 279 15.79 13.46 26.84
C ASP A 279 15.11 12.24 27.48
N MET A 280 13.87 12.38 27.97
CA MET A 280 13.11 11.27 28.54
C MET A 280 12.62 10.28 27.48
N VAL A 281 12.17 10.79 26.34
CA VAL A 281 11.71 9.98 25.20
C VAL A 281 12.89 9.24 24.56
N SER A 282 14.06 9.87 24.49
CA SER A 282 15.28 9.27 23.92
C SER A 282 15.73 7.97 24.60
N GLY A 283 15.56 7.85 25.92
CA GLY A 283 15.97 6.64 26.66
C GLY A 283 15.07 5.43 26.41
N THR A 284 13.81 5.66 26.06
CA THR A 284 12.80 4.61 25.82
C THR A 284 12.57 4.32 24.34
N MET A 285 13.03 5.21 23.44
CA MET A 285 12.84 5.13 21.98
C MET A 285 13.38 3.84 21.35
N TYR A 286 14.44 3.26 21.92
CA TYR A 286 15.10 2.05 21.41
C TYR A 286 14.89 0.82 22.29
N SER A 287 14.07 0.93 23.34
CA SER A 287 13.75 -0.21 24.20
C SER A 287 12.87 -1.22 23.47
N SER A 288 13.22 -2.50 23.59
CA SER A 288 12.40 -3.62 23.11
C SER A 288 11.34 -4.09 24.11
N GLN A 289 11.33 -3.53 25.33
CA GLN A 289 10.41 -3.98 26.38
C GLN A 289 9.04 -3.33 26.20
N ASN A 290 8.00 -4.16 26.23
CA ASN A 290 6.62 -3.71 26.14
C ASN A 290 6.05 -3.43 27.54
N ASP A 291 5.16 -2.45 27.61
CA ASP A 291 4.42 -2.12 28.81
C ASP A 291 3.26 -3.11 29.03
N GLU A 292 2.71 -3.14 30.24
CA GLU A 292 1.51 -3.92 30.52
C GLU A 292 0.28 -3.30 29.83
N ILE A 293 -0.38 -4.12 29.00
CA ILE A 293 -1.59 -3.75 28.25
C ILE A 293 -2.78 -4.51 28.83
N SER A 294 -3.80 -3.78 29.26
CA SER A 294 -5.05 -4.32 29.79
C SER A 294 -5.80 -5.14 28.74
N LEU A 295 -6.64 -6.07 29.20
CA LEU A 295 -7.43 -6.92 28.31
C LEU A 295 -8.39 -6.11 27.46
N ALA A 296 -9.00 -5.06 28.02
CA ALA A 296 -9.87 -4.14 27.28
C ALA A 296 -9.15 -3.48 26.11
N THR A 297 -7.96 -2.89 26.34
CA THR A 297 -7.16 -2.29 25.26
C THR A 297 -6.75 -3.33 24.21
N ARG A 298 -6.40 -4.56 24.61
CA ARG A 298 -6.07 -5.64 23.65
C ARG A 298 -7.26 -6.03 22.76
N ARG A 299 -8.47 -6.05 23.31
CA ARG A 299 -9.71 -6.31 22.54
C ARG A 299 -9.94 -5.23 21.49
N GLU A 300 -9.81 -3.97 21.87
CA GLU A 300 -10.00 -2.85 20.92
C GLU A 300 -8.91 -2.83 19.84
N ILE A 301 -7.65 -3.15 20.18
CA ILE A 301 -6.57 -3.32 19.19
C ILE A 301 -6.93 -4.45 18.19
N ALA A 302 -7.46 -5.58 18.69
CA ALA A 302 -7.87 -6.70 17.84
C ALA A 302 -9.07 -6.34 16.96
N ARG A 303 -10.04 -5.57 17.49
CA ARG A 303 -11.19 -5.07 16.74
C ARG A 303 -10.77 -4.17 15.59
N LEU A 304 -9.92 -3.17 15.85
CA LEU A 304 -9.37 -2.30 14.81
C LEU A 304 -8.65 -3.09 13.72
N ALA A 305 -7.83 -4.09 14.09
CA ALA A 305 -7.20 -4.97 13.12
C ALA A 305 -8.22 -5.79 12.31
N GLY A 306 -9.31 -6.23 12.95
CA GLY A 306 -10.44 -6.89 12.29
C GLY A 306 -11.12 -5.98 11.26
N CYS A 307 -11.47 -4.76 11.65
CA CYS A 307 -12.08 -3.77 10.75
C CYS A 307 -11.21 -3.51 9.52
N ILE A 308 -9.90 -3.31 9.71
CA ILE A 308 -8.97 -3.08 8.60
C ILE A 308 -8.90 -4.29 7.68
N ARG A 309 -8.87 -5.52 8.21
CA ARG A 309 -8.88 -6.73 7.38
C ARG A 309 -10.16 -6.84 6.56
N VAL A 310 -11.31 -6.52 7.14
CA VAL A 310 -12.61 -6.53 6.45
C VAL A 310 -12.63 -5.51 5.33
N LEU A 311 -12.20 -4.27 5.58
CA LEU A 311 -12.11 -3.21 4.57
C LEU A 311 -11.28 -3.63 3.35
N VAL A 312 -10.12 -4.25 3.62
CA VAL A 312 -9.22 -4.75 2.57
C VAL A 312 -9.86 -5.88 1.78
N GLN A 313 -10.50 -6.84 2.44
CA GLN A 313 -11.20 -7.95 1.77
C GLN A 313 -12.37 -7.46 0.92
N GLY A 314 -13.05 -6.40 1.37
CA GLY A 314 -14.10 -5.71 0.60
C GLY A 314 -13.58 -4.84 -0.54
N GLY A 315 -12.26 -4.71 -0.72
CA GLY A 315 -11.66 -3.86 -1.75
C GLY A 315 -11.94 -2.38 -1.54
N ILE A 316 -12.18 -1.94 -0.31
CA ILE A 316 -12.38 -0.52 0.03
C ILE A 316 -11.01 0.11 0.34
N LYS A 317 -10.83 1.40 0.02
CA LYS A 317 -9.67 2.17 0.51
C LYS A 317 -9.61 2.13 2.03
N VAL A 318 -8.39 2.07 2.55
CA VAL A 318 -8.10 2.18 3.98
C VAL A 318 -7.53 3.57 4.22
N ASP A 319 -8.35 4.43 4.83
CA ASP A 319 -8.03 5.78 5.29
C ASP A 319 -8.58 6.00 6.72
N GLU A 320 -8.25 7.12 7.35
CA GLU A 320 -8.72 7.45 8.71
C GLU A 320 -10.26 7.36 8.81
N ASP A 321 -10.97 7.95 7.84
CA ASP A 321 -12.43 8.03 7.84
C ASP A 321 -13.09 6.65 7.71
N THR A 322 -12.63 5.81 6.79
CA THR A 322 -13.17 4.45 6.59
C THR A 322 -12.89 3.55 7.78
N VAL A 323 -11.69 3.65 8.39
CA VAL A 323 -11.35 2.87 9.58
C VAL A 323 -12.19 3.31 10.78
N MET A 324 -12.34 4.62 11.00
CA MET A 324 -13.16 5.14 12.11
C MET A 324 -14.64 4.78 11.98
N LYS A 325 -15.19 4.84 10.75
CA LYS A 325 -16.56 4.38 10.49
C LYS A 325 -16.71 2.88 10.73
N ALA A 326 -15.81 2.06 10.19
CA ALA A 326 -15.84 0.62 10.40
C ALA A 326 -15.73 0.26 11.88
N TYR A 327 -14.94 1.01 12.66
CA TYR A 327 -14.85 0.85 14.11
C TYR A 327 -16.14 1.24 14.83
N ALA A 328 -16.77 2.37 14.48
CA ALA A 328 -18.06 2.78 15.05
C ALA A 328 -19.16 1.75 14.77
N THR A 329 -19.30 1.28 13.52
CA THR A 329 -20.25 0.23 13.16
C THR A 329 -19.95 -1.10 13.87
N SER A 330 -18.66 -1.43 14.05
CA SER A 330 -18.29 -2.62 14.83
C SER A 330 -18.71 -2.52 16.30
N LEU A 331 -18.69 -1.32 16.89
CA LEU A 331 -19.15 -1.09 18.26
C LEU A 331 -20.68 -1.22 18.37
N GLU A 332 -21.41 -0.67 17.40
CA GLU A 332 -22.87 -0.81 17.33
C GLU A 332 -23.29 -2.28 17.22
N LEU A 333 -22.62 -3.06 16.36
CA LEU A 333 -22.88 -4.50 16.22
C LEU A 333 -22.55 -5.30 17.49
N GLU A 334 -21.57 -4.86 18.29
CA GLU A 334 -21.28 -5.47 19.59
C GLU A 334 -22.41 -5.21 20.59
N LEU A 335 -22.93 -3.97 20.62
CA LEU A 335 -24.05 -3.58 21.48
C LEU A 335 -25.34 -4.31 21.11
N GLU A 336 -25.66 -4.42 19.82
CA GLU A 336 -26.81 -5.19 19.32
C GLU A 336 -26.72 -6.66 19.75
N ALA A 337 -25.55 -7.28 19.54
CA ALA A 337 -25.32 -8.66 19.99
C ALA A 337 -25.36 -8.79 21.52
N GLY A 338 -25.04 -7.74 22.26
CA GLY A 338 -25.13 -7.69 23.72
C GLY A 338 -26.58 -7.77 24.23
N ILE A 339 -27.49 -7.11 23.52
CA ILE A 339 -28.92 -7.08 23.85
C ILE A 339 -29.57 -8.44 23.53
N GLU A 340 -29.22 -9.06 22.40
CA GLU A 340 -29.72 -10.39 22.02
C GLU A 340 -29.32 -11.50 23.03
N ASP A 341 -28.21 -11.34 23.75
CA ASP A 341 -27.71 -12.31 24.73
C ASP A 341 -28.32 -12.14 26.14
N GLU A 342 -29.08 -11.08 26.42
CA GLU A 342 -29.85 -10.97 27.67
C GLU A 342 -31.01 -11.97 27.72
N ASP A 343 -31.46 -12.43 26.54
CA ASP A 343 -32.54 -13.40 26.36
C ASP A 343 -32.06 -14.87 26.27
N GLU A 344 -30.74 -15.15 26.32
CA GLU A 344 -30.17 -16.51 26.19
C GLU A 344 -29.50 -17.06 27.49
N ASP A 345 -29.61 -18.38 27.71
CA ASP A 345 -29.09 -19.08 28.90
C ASP A 345 -27.57 -18.94 29.11
N GLU A 346 -27.14 -18.82 30.37
CA GLU A 346 -25.76 -18.63 30.84
C GLU A 346 -24.74 -19.65 30.27
N ILE A 347 -25.20 -20.84 29.90
CA ILE A 347 -24.37 -21.93 29.34
C ILE A 347 -23.95 -21.67 27.88
N HIS A 348 -24.75 -20.92 27.11
CA HIS A 348 -24.42 -20.55 25.73
C HIS A 348 -23.44 -19.35 25.65
N ARG A 349 -23.44 -18.48 26.67
CA ARG A 349 -22.53 -17.33 26.77
C ARG A 349 -21.05 -17.71 26.90
N ILE A 350 -20.74 -18.82 27.57
CA ILE A 350 -19.35 -19.25 27.83
C ILE A 350 -18.71 -19.95 26.62
N LYS A 351 -19.51 -20.49 25.68
CA LYS A 351 -19.02 -21.33 24.56
C LYS A 351 -18.74 -20.60 23.25
N ARG A 352 -19.10 -19.32 23.09
CA ARG A 352 -18.81 -18.57 21.85
C ARG A 352 -17.43 -17.92 21.92
N GLU A 353 -16.38 -18.73 21.85
CA GLU A 353 -15.06 -18.24 21.42
C GLU A 353 -15.20 -17.65 20.00
N GLY A 354 -14.82 -16.39 19.80
CA GLY A 354 -14.90 -15.71 18.49
C GLY A 354 -15.99 -14.64 18.32
N ARG A 355 -16.63 -14.15 19.40
CA ARG A 355 -17.60 -13.03 19.34
C ARG A 355 -17.06 -11.78 18.64
N ASP A 356 -15.77 -11.50 18.81
CA ASP A 356 -15.08 -10.33 18.23
C ASP A 356 -14.68 -10.54 16.74
N TYR A 357 -15.00 -11.70 16.17
CA TYR A 357 -14.72 -11.98 14.76
C TYR A 357 -15.69 -11.21 13.86
N LEU A 358 -15.15 -10.21 13.17
CA LEU A 358 -15.90 -9.38 12.22
C LEU A 358 -16.14 -10.04 10.85
N GLY A 359 -15.97 -11.36 10.71
CA GLY A 359 -16.17 -12.03 9.41
C GLY A 359 -17.62 -12.37 9.10
N GLY A 360 -17.87 -12.83 7.87
CA GLY A 360 -19.18 -13.32 7.44
C GLY A 360 -20.21 -12.22 7.23
N GLU A 361 -21.40 -12.36 7.82
CA GLU A 361 -22.49 -11.39 7.68
C GLU A 361 -22.17 -10.05 8.35
N ARG A 362 -21.45 -10.08 9.48
CA ARG A 362 -20.98 -8.87 10.17
C ARG A 362 -20.01 -8.07 9.29
N ALA A 363 -19.11 -8.74 8.57
CA ALA A 363 -18.24 -8.08 7.58
C ALA A 363 -19.06 -7.34 6.52
N LYS A 364 -20.09 -8.00 5.97
CA LYS A 364 -20.93 -7.39 4.92
C LYS A 364 -21.65 -6.14 5.43
N ARG A 365 -22.24 -6.18 6.62
CA ARG A 365 -22.88 -5.00 7.24
C ARG A 365 -21.90 -3.85 7.44
N VAL A 366 -20.69 -4.13 7.92
CA VAL A 366 -19.64 -3.11 8.08
C VAL A 366 -19.25 -2.52 6.73
N LEU A 367 -19.09 -3.34 5.69
CA LEU A 367 -18.77 -2.87 4.33
C LEU A 367 -19.90 -2.04 3.73
N GLU A 368 -21.16 -2.45 3.89
CA GLU A 368 -22.33 -1.70 3.43
C GLU A 368 -22.44 -0.34 4.13
N ALA A 369 -22.25 -0.30 5.45
CA ALA A 369 -22.26 0.94 6.22
C ALA A 369 -21.16 1.93 5.76
N VAL A 370 -20.00 1.42 5.38
CA VAL A 370 -18.89 2.24 4.87
C VAL A 370 -19.15 2.72 3.43
N LEU A 371 -19.90 1.94 2.63
CA LEU A 371 -20.19 2.22 1.21
C LEU A 371 -21.40 3.13 0.97
N GLN A 372 -22.31 3.33 1.94
CA GLN A 372 -23.50 4.20 1.81
C GLN A 372 -23.18 5.71 1.74
N GLN A 373 -22.10 6.10 1.05
CA GLN A 373 -21.69 7.48 0.82
C GLN A 373 -22.36 8.13 -0.39
#